data_AF-A0A848FH95-F1
#
_entry.id   AF-A0A848FH95-F1
#
_cell.length_a   1.000
_cell.length_b   1.000
_cell.length_c   1.000
_cell.angle_alpha   90.00
_cell.angle_beta   90.00
_cell.angle_gamma   90.00
#
_symmetry.space_group_name_H-M   'P 1'
#
loop_
_entity.id
_entity.type
_entity.pdbx_description
1 polymer ?
#
loop_
_entity_poly.entity_id
_entity_poly.type
_entity_poly.pdbx_seq_one_letter_code
_entity_poly.pdbx_strand_id
1 'polypeptide(L)'
;MIREARELLRLRALRVQRLRARCAEAQQAVDEALRVLRERQRSLEARRREMAQLTHSLVHELAPALPRWAGVAGAERERLADRLERLEVALIDDEEHLEAMQEKLQQTRAELTRALAGEDAVRSLADAALRERARAQELRGEMEVEDQGRRRG
;
A
#
# COMPACT_ATOMS: atom_id res chain seq x y z
N MET A 1 -30.80 -22.81 -1.51
CA MET A 1 -30.53 -21.68 -2.43
C MET A 1 -30.49 -20.29 -1.78
N ILE A 2 -31.58 -19.68 -1.27
CA ILE A 2 -31.52 -18.28 -0.76
C ILE A 2 -30.59 -18.13 0.46
N ARG A 3 -30.57 -19.11 1.35
CA ARG A 3 -29.69 -19.12 2.53
C ARG A 3 -28.21 -19.19 2.13
N GLU A 4 -27.85 -20.10 1.23
CA GLU A 4 -26.47 -20.27 0.72
C GLU A 4 -25.97 -19.02 -0.01
N ALA A 5 -26.84 -18.36 -0.81
CA ALA A 5 -26.50 -17.10 -1.47
C ALA A 5 -26.22 -15.96 -0.47
N ARG A 6 -27.01 -15.86 0.60
CA ARG A 6 -26.79 -14.89 1.70
C ARG A 6 -25.51 -15.17 2.47
N GLU A 7 -25.22 -16.43 2.76
CA GLU A 7 -23.99 -16.85 3.43
C GLU A 7 -22.75 -16.55 2.56
N LEU A 8 -22.82 -16.81 1.24
CA LEU A 8 -21.77 -16.48 0.29
C LEU A 8 -21.53 -14.96 0.20
N LEU A 9 -22.59 -14.15 0.13
CA LEU A 9 -22.49 -12.69 0.15
C LEU A 9 -21.82 -12.18 1.42
N ARG A 10 -22.20 -12.73 2.58
CA ARG A 10 -21.61 -12.37 3.87
C ARG A 10 -20.11 -12.67 3.91
N LEU A 11 -19.70 -13.85 3.42
CA LEU A 11 -18.28 -14.21 3.35
C LEU A 11 -17.49 -13.30 2.41
N ARG A 12 -18.06 -12.90 1.26
CA ARG A 12 -17.40 -11.98 0.33
C ARG A 12 -17.28 -10.57 0.91
N ALA A 13 -18.33 -10.06 1.55
CA ALA A 13 -18.29 -8.76 2.23
C ALA A 13 -17.21 -8.74 3.33
N LEU A 14 -17.08 -9.80 4.12
CA LEU A 14 -16.01 -9.94 5.12
C LEU A 14 -14.62 -9.96 4.47
N ARG A 15 -14.46 -10.64 3.33
CA ARG A 15 -13.20 -10.63 2.57
C ARG A 15 -12.84 -9.22 2.08
N VAL A 16 -13.81 -8.48 1.54
CA VAL A 16 -13.60 -7.09 1.09
C VAL A 16 -13.22 -6.20 2.27
N GLN A 17 -13.89 -6.32 3.41
CA GLN A 17 -13.53 -5.56 4.63
C GLN A 17 -12.10 -5.85 5.08
N ARG A 18 -11.67 -7.12 5.12
CA ARG A 18 -10.28 -7.49 5.46
C ARG A 18 -9.28 -6.94 4.47
N LEU A 19 -9.58 -6.99 3.17
CA LEU A 19 -8.70 -6.43 2.13
C LEU A 19 -8.60 -4.91 2.20
N ARG A 20 -9.68 -4.20 2.57
CA ARG A 20 -9.62 -2.76 2.84
C ARG A 20 -8.70 -2.43 4.00
N ALA A 21 -8.79 -3.17 5.11
CA ALA A 21 -7.88 -3.00 6.25
C ALA A 21 -6.42 -3.25 5.83
N ARG A 22 -6.15 -4.34 5.11
CA ARG A 22 -4.80 -4.65 4.58
C ARG A 22 -4.29 -3.58 3.62
N CYS A 23 -5.14 -2.98 2.78
CA CYS A 23 -4.76 -1.86 1.93
C CYS A 23 -4.36 -0.63 2.75
N ALA A 24 -5.09 -0.33 3.83
CA ALA A 24 -4.77 0.78 4.71
C ALA A 24 -3.43 0.54 5.45
N GLU A 25 -3.21 -0.67 5.96
CA GLU A 25 -1.93 -1.06 6.58
C GLU A 25 -0.77 -0.98 5.58
N ALA A 26 -0.96 -1.46 4.35
CA ALA A 26 0.06 -1.38 3.29
C ALA A 26 0.36 0.08 2.90
N GLN A 27 -0.65 0.96 2.89
CA GLN A 27 -0.45 2.39 2.66
C GLN A 27 0.38 3.03 3.77
N GLN A 28 0.06 2.72 5.03
CA GLN A 28 0.84 3.20 6.18
C GLN A 28 2.30 2.75 6.11
N ALA A 29 2.56 1.51 5.68
CA ALA A 29 3.91 1.01 5.50
C ALA A 29 4.69 1.79 4.41
N VAL A 30 4.04 2.15 3.30
CA VAL A 30 4.64 3.01 2.25
C VAL A 30 4.94 4.40 2.80
N ASP A 31 4.00 4.99 3.54
CA ASP A 31 4.17 6.34 4.10
C ASP A 31 5.33 6.37 5.11
N GLU A 32 5.48 5.33 5.91
CA GLU A 32 6.59 5.16 6.85
C GLU A 32 7.93 4.97 6.12
N ALA A 33 8.00 4.11 5.10
CA ALA A 33 9.21 3.94 4.29
C ALA A 33 9.64 5.25 3.62
N LEU A 34 8.68 6.03 3.09
CA LEU A 34 8.95 7.38 2.54
C LEU A 34 9.50 8.34 3.59
N ARG A 35 9.02 8.26 4.84
CA ARG A 35 9.52 9.09 5.94
C ARG A 35 10.97 8.75 6.25
N VAL A 36 11.28 7.46 6.42
CA VAL A 36 12.65 6.99 6.68
C VAL A 36 13.60 7.42 5.56
N LEU A 37 13.20 7.23 4.29
CA LEU A 37 14.00 7.64 3.14
C LEU A 37 14.31 9.15 3.16
N ARG A 38 13.31 9.99 3.45
CA ARG A 38 13.50 11.45 3.55
C ARG A 38 14.43 11.83 4.69
N GLU A 39 14.33 11.16 5.84
CA GLU A 39 15.23 11.38 6.98
C GLU A 39 16.67 10.99 6.63
N ARG A 40 16.86 9.89 5.91
CA ARG A 40 18.15 9.46 5.38
C ARG A 40 18.76 10.48 4.42
N GLN A 41 17.99 10.93 3.44
CA GLN A 41 18.43 11.94 2.46
C GLN A 41 18.90 13.23 3.14
N ARG A 42 18.13 13.73 4.11
CA ARG A 42 18.51 14.92 4.90
C ARG A 42 19.82 14.71 5.67
N SER A 43 19.98 13.53 6.27
CA SER A 43 21.20 13.19 7.02
C SER A 43 22.42 13.17 6.10
N LEU A 44 22.26 12.59 4.91
CA LEU A 44 23.30 12.50 3.91
C LEU A 44 23.69 13.87 3.35
N GLU A 45 22.71 14.73 3.04
CA GLU A 45 22.96 16.12 2.65
C GLU A 45 23.70 16.92 3.73
N ALA A 46 23.31 16.76 5.00
CA ALA A 46 23.99 17.41 6.11
C ALA A 46 25.46 16.98 6.22
N ARG A 47 25.76 15.69 6.06
CA ARG A 47 27.13 15.17 6.07
C ARG A 47 27.94 15.62 4.86
N ARG A 48 27.32 15.73 3.67
CA ARG A 48 27.98 16.29 2.48
C ARG A 48 28.39 17.75 2.71
N ARG A 49 27.54 18.54 3.36
CA ARG A 49 27.87 19.93 3.75
C ARG A 49 29.00 19.99 4.77
N GLU A 50 28.99 19.11 5.76
CA GLU A 50 30.07 19.01 6.76
C GLU A 50 31.42 18.67 6.11
N MET A 51 31.45 17.72 5.16
CA MET A 51 32.65 17.39 4.40
C MET A 51 33.16 18.57 3.56
N ALA A 52 32.24 19.28 2.88
CA ALA A 52 32.59 20.45 2.09
C ALA A 52 33.16 21.58 2.98
N GLN A 53 32.55 21.81 4.14
CA GLN A 53 33.03 22.80 5.10
C GLN A 53 34.40 22.43 5.67
N LEU A 54 34.61 21.17 6.06
CA LEU A 54 35.92 20.70 6.52
C LEU A 54 36.97 20.93 5.43
N THR A 55 36.67 20.57 4.19
CA THR A 55 37.59 20.76 3.06
C THR A 55 37.92 22.24 2.85
N HIS A 56 36.92 23.12 2.92
CA HIS A 56 37.11 24.57 2.82
C HIS A 56 38.01 25.11 3.94
N SER A 57 37.72 24.79 5.21
CA SER A 57 38.54 25.23 6.34
C SER A 57 39.98 24.71 6.25
N LEU A 58 40.19 23.47 5.80
CA LEU A 58 41.53 22.92 5.60
C LEU A 58 42.32 23.68 4.51
N VAL A 59 41.68 24.03 3.39
CA VAL A 59 42.36 24.71 2.27
C VAL A 59 42.62 26.19 2.54
N HIS A 60 41.81 26.84 3.39
CA HIS A 60 41.88 28.29 3.60
C HIS A 60 42.26 28.66 5.03
N GLU A 61 41.36 28.43 5.98
CA GLU A 61 41.48 28.94 7.35
C GLU A 61 42.61 28.28 8.14
N LEU A 62 42.80 26.98 7.93
CA LEU A 62 43.73 26.13 8.67
C LEU A 62 44.98 25.78 7.85
N ALA A 63 45.11 26.27 6.62
CA ALA A 63 46.24 25.96 5.73
C ALA A 63 47.62 26.24 6.36
N PRO A 64 47.85 27.35 7.10
CA PRO A 64 49.14 27.59 7.75
C PRO A 64 49.45 26.60 8.88
N ALA A 65 48.41 26.07 9.55
CA ALA A 65 48.55 25.13 10.65
C ALA A 65 48.56 23.66 10.18
N LEU A 66 48.22 23.41 8.92
CA LEU A 66 48.02 22.07 8.36
C LEU A 66 49.23 21.13 8.49
N PRO A 67 50.48 21.55 8.27
CA PRO A 67 51.63 20.65 8.39
C PRO A 67 51.75 19.99 9.77
N ARG A 68 51.31 20.68 10.83
CA ARG A 68 51.29 20.16 12.20
C ARG A 68 50.12 19.22 12.46
N TRP A 69 48.98 19.42 11.79
CA TRP A 69 47.73 18.72 12.05
C TRP A 69 47.29 17.78 10.92
N ALA A 70 48.14 17.56 9.90
CA ALA A 70 47.78 16.84 8.67
C ALA A 70 47.23 15.43 8.95
N GLY A 71 47.82 14.70 9.91
CA GLY A 71 47.33 13.36 10.28
C GLY A 71 45.93 13.38 10.88
N VAL A 72 45.62 14.37 11.73
CA VAL A 72 44.29 14.53 12.33
C VAL A 72 43.27 14.94 11.27
N ALA A 73 43.63 15.89 10.41
CA ALA A 73 42.77 16.33 9.30
C ALA A 73 42.47 15.19 8.31
N GLY A 74 43.47 14.36 8.00
CA GLY A 74 43.31 13.17 7.16
C GLY A 74 42.37 12.14 7.80
N ALA A 75 42.57 11.83 9.08
CA ALA A 75 41.71 10.90 9.81
C ALA A 75 40.25 11.39 9.90
N GLU A 76 40.03 12.69 10.11
CA GLU A 76 38.67 13.25 10.13
C GLU A 76 38.00 13.21 8.76
N ARG A 77 38.74 13.48 7.68
CA ARG A 77 38.22 13.32 6.31
C ARG A 77 37.84 11.88 6.02
N GLU A 78 38.71 10.92 6.35
CA GLU A 78 38.42 9.50 6.16
C GLU A 78 37.18 9.07 6.94
N ARG A 79 37.10 9.45 8.22
CA ARG A 79 35.94 9.15 9.07
C ARG A 79 34.63 9.71 8.50
N LEU A 80 34.66 10.91 7.93
CA LEU A 80 33.48 11.49 7.28
C LEU A 80 33.14 10.80 5.95
N ALA A 81 34.16 10.38 5.18
CA ALA A 81 33.97 9.63 3.95
C ALA A 81 33.33 8.26 4.23
N ASP A 82 33.85 7.50 5.19
CA ASP A 82 33.29 6.21 5.62
C ASP A 82 31.82 6.32 6.04
N ARG A 83 31.49 7.40 6.76
CA ARG A 83 30.12 7.65 7.21
C ARG A 83 29.19 8.00 6.05
N LEU A 84 29.69 8.77 5.08
CA LEU A 84 28.94 9.08 3.87
C LEU A 84 28.66 7.82 3.06
N GLU A 85 29.67 6.97 2.85
CA GLU A 85 29.53 5.70 2.14
C GLU A 85 28.48 4.80 2.83
N ARG A 86 28.56 4.64 4.16
CA ARG A 86 27.56 3.85 4.90
C ARG A 86 26.14 4.42 4.80
N LEU A 87 25.99 5.74 4.75
CA LEU A 87 24.70 6.38 4.56
C LEU A 87 24.17 6.22 3.14
N GLU A 88 25.05 6.21 2.13
CA GLU A 88 24.69 5.96 0.74
C GLU A 88 24.23 4.51 0.55
N VAL A 89 24.93 3.54 1.13
CA VAL A 89 24.49 2.14 1.14
C VAL A 89 23.13 1.99 1.84
N ALA A 90 22.97 2.56 3.04
CA ALA A 90 21.69 2.51 3.75
C ALA A 90 20.55 3.21 2.98
N LEU A 91 20.86 4.25 2.18
CA LEU A 91 19.87 4.90 1.33
C LEU A 91 19.37 3.95 0.24
N ILE A 92 20.27 3.19 -0.39
CA ILE A 92 19.91 2.19 -1.39
C ILE A 92 18.98 1.13 -0.76
N ASP A 93 19.33 0.62 0.42
CA ASP A 93 18.48 -0.34 1.15
C ASP A 93 17.10 0.25 1.48
N ASP A 94 17.04 1.54 1.90
CA ASP A 94 15.80 2.25 2.19
C ASP A 94 14.94 2.46 0.91
N GLU A 95 15.57 2.68 -0.26
CA GLU A 95 14.91 2.79 -1.57
C GLU A 95 14.33 1.44 -2.04
N GLU A 96 15.10 0.36 -1.95
CA GLU A 96 14.63 -0.99 -2.26
C GLU A 96 13.47 -1.40 -1.33
N HIS A 97 13.57 -1.05 -0.04
CA HIS A 97 12.50 -1.29 0.91
C HIS A 97 11.21 -0.54 0.55
N LEU A 98 11.33 0.73 0.14
CA LEU A 98 10.19 1.52 -0.33
C LEU A 98 9.55 0.88 -1.56
N GLU A 99 10.34 0.45 -2.55
CA GLU A 99 9.84 -0.22 -3.75
C GLU A 99 9.06 -1.49 -3.39
N ALA A 100 9.59 -2.33 -2.49
CA ALA A 100 8.90 -3.52 -2.01
C ALA A 100 7.56 -3.20 -1.33
N MET A 101 7.49 -2.13 -0.52
CA MET A 101 6.24 -1.71 0.12
C MET A 101 5.22 -1.19 -0.90
N GLN A 102 5.67 -0.45 -1.91
CA GLN A 102 4.82 0.03 -3.00
C GLN A 102 4.26 -1.13 -3.83
N GLU A 103 5.09 -2.12 -4.16
CA GLU A 103 4.65 -3.32 -4.88
C GLU A 103 3.58 -4.06 -4.08
N LYS A 104 3.81 -4.30 -2.79
CA LYS A 104 2.84 -4.95 -1.89
C LYS A 104 1.52 -4.19 -1.82
N LEU A 105 1.56 -2.86 -1.78
CA LEU A 105 0.36 -2.02 -1.83
C LEU A 105 -0.39 -2.21 -3.15
N GLN A 106 0.29 -2.22 -4.29
CA GLN A 106 -0.35 -2.44 -5.59
C GLN A 106 -0.96 -3.84 -5.71
N GLN A 107 -0.25 -4.87 -5.25
CA GLN A 107 -0.76 -6.23 -5.20
C GLN A 107 -2.05 -6.31 -4.34
N THR A 108 -2.05 -5.69 -3.17
CA THR A 108 -3.20 -5.68 -2.26
C THR A 108 -4.38 -4.89 -2.85
N ARG A 109 -4.11 -3.77 -3.53
CA ARG A 109 -5.14 -3.01 -4.27
C ARG A 109 -5.74 -3.83 -5.40
N ALA A 110 -4.93 -4.53 -6.17
CA ALA A 110 -5.41 -5.42 -7.23
C ALA A 110 -6.28 -6.56 -6.67
N GLU A 111 -5.90 -7.15 -5.53
CA GLU A 111 -6.72 -8.14 -4.82
C GLU A 111 -8.05 -7.56 -4.36
N LEU A 112 -8.04 -6.35 -3.79
CA LEU A 112 -9.26 -5.66 -3.36
C LEU A 112 -10.20 -5.40 -4.55
N THR A 113 -9.68 -4.91 -5.67
CA THR A 113 -10.47 -4.68 -6.89
C THR A 113 -11.12 -5.97 -7.38
N ARG A 114 -10.36 -7.08 -7.44
CA ARG A 114 -10.91 -8.40 -7.79
C ARG A 114 -11.99 -8.86 -6.81
N ALA A 115 -11.79 -8.64 -5.52
CA ALA A 115 -12.75 -9.03 -4.49
C ALA A 115 -14.05 -8.22 -4.58
N LEU A 116 -13.97 -6.91 -4.84
CA LEU A 116 -15.12 -6.03 -5.06
C LEU A 116 -15.94 -6.48 -6.28
N ALA A 117 -15.28 -6.67 -7.43
CA ALA A 117 -15.93 -7.16 -8.65
C ALA A 117 -16.62 -8.51 -8.42
N GLY A 118 -15.98 -9.40 -7.66
CA GLY A 118 -16.58 -10.66 -7.25
C GLY A 118 -17.81 -10.49 -6.35
N GLU A 119 -17.77 -9.59 -5.37
CA GLU A 119 -18.91 -9.31 -4.49
C GLU A 119 -20.11 -8.78 -5.31
N ASP A 120 -19.86 -7.82 -6.21
CA ASP A 120 -20.89 -7.21 -7.05
C ASP A 120 -21.53 -8.21 -8.01
N ALA A 121 -20.74 -9.12 -8.59
CA ALA A 121 -21.25 -10.19 -9.45
C ALA A 121 -22.20 -11.13 -8.69
N VAL A 122 -21.84 -11.56 -7.48
CA VAL A 122 -22.70 -12.44 -6.66
C VAL A 122 -23.96 -11.71 -6.22
N ARG A 123 -23.85 -10.42 -5.87
CA ARG A 123 -25.01 -9.61 -5.50
C ARG A 123 -26.00 -9.50 -6.66
N SER A 124 -25.50 -9.21 -7.85
CA SER A 124 -26.28 -9.13 -9.08
C SER A 124 -27.00 -10.44 -9.40
N LEU A 125 -26.33 -11.58 -9.22
CA LEU A 125 -26.92 -12.91 -9.39
C LEU A 125 -28.01 -13.21 -8.35
N ALA A 126 -27.76 -12.85 -7.08
CA ALA A 126 -28.75 -13.02 -6.01
C ALA A 126 -30.01 -12.19 -6.28
N ASP A 127 -29.85 -10.93 -6.71
CA ASP A 127 -30.97 -10.05 -7.05
C ASP A 127 -31.75 -10.56 -8.27
N ALA A 128 -31.06 -11.07 -9.28
CA ALA A 128 -31.70 -11.69 -10.45
C ALA A 128 -32.53 -12.92 -10.05
N ALA A 129 -31.99 -13.80 -9.20
CA ALA A 129 -32.70 -14.99 -8.72
C ALA A 129 -33.94 -14.63 -7.88
N LEU A 130 -33.87 -13.56 -7.08
CA LEU A 130 -35.03 -13.06 -6.33
C LEU A 130 -36.12 -12.51 -7.26
N ARG A 131 -35.74 -11.74 -8.28
CA ARG A 131 -36.69 -11.22 -9.28
C ARG A 131 -37.38 -12.34 -10.06
N GLU A 132 -36.64 -13.34 -10.52
CA GLU A 132 -37.22 -14.49 -11.23
C GLU A 132 -38.16 -15.29 -10.34
N ARG A 133 -37.82 -15.47 -9.05
CA ARG A 133 -38.72 -16.13 -8.11
C ARG A 133 -40.00 -15.35 -7.88
N ALA A 134 -39.93 -14.02 -7.76
CA ALA A 134 -41.10 -13.17 -7.59
C ALA A 134 -42.04 -13.28 -8.81
N ARG A 135 -41.49 -13.16 -10.02
CA ARG A 135 -42.23 -13.34 -11.28
C ARG A 135 -42.91 -14.70 -11.38
N ALA A 136 -42.19 -15.77 -11.02
CA ALA A 136 -42.76 -17.12 -11.02
C ALA A 136 -43.89 -17.30 -9.99
N GLN A 137 -43.87 -16.56 -8.88
CA GLN A 137 -44.96 -16.56 -7.89
C GLN A 137 -46.17 -15.77 -8.38
N GLU A 138 -45.95 -14.61 -9.01
CA GLU A 138 -47.00 -13.80 -9.64
C GLU A 138 -47.75 -14.60 -10.71
N LEU A 139 -47.01 -15.21 -11.65
CA LEU A 139 -47.59 -16.04 -12.71
C LEU A 139 -48.40 -17.24 -12.18
N ARG A 140 -47.94 -17.86 -11.08
CA ARG A 140 -48.71 -18.94 -10.43
C ARG A 140 -49.99 -18.42 -9.80
N GLY A 141 -49.93 -17.28 -9.12
CA GLY A 141 -51.11 -16.63 -8.55
C GLY A 141 -52.13 -16.24 -9.62
N GLU A 142 -51.69 -15.72 -10.76
CA GLU A 142 -52.54 -15.38 -11.89
C GLU A 142 -53.25 -16.63 -12.45
N MET A 143 -52.52 -17.72 -12.69
CA MET A 143 -53.11 -18.98 -13.16
C MET A 143 -54.10 -19.58 -12.15
N GLU A 144 -53.81 -19.53 -10.85
CA GLU A 144 -54.71 -20.02 -9.79
C GLU A 144 -56.02 -19.22 -9.72
N VAL A 145 -55.96 -17.90 -9.95
CA VAL A 145 -57.14 -17.02 -10.02
C VAL A 145 -57.96 -17.32 -11.28
N GLU A 146 -57.31 -17.50 -12.44
CA GLU A 146 -57.99 -17.86 -13.69
C GLU A 146 -58.69 -19.22 -13.61
N ASP A 147 -58.05 -20.23 -13.00
CA ASP A 147 -58.63 -21.57 -12.83
C ASP A 147 -59.83 -21.58 -11.86
N GLN A 148 -59.79 -20.74 -10.81
CA GLN A 148 -60.94 -20.56 -9.91
C GLN A 148 -62.11 -19.84 -10.60
N GLY A 149 -61.81 -18.89 -11.51
CA GLY A 149 -62.80 -18.22 -12.34
C GLY A 149 -63.50 -19.17 -13.31
N ARG A 150 -62.74 -20.06 -13.98
CA ARG A 150 -63.29 -21.05 -14.93
C ARG A 150 -64.14 -22.13 -14.28
N ARG A 151 -63.91 -22.48 -13.01
CA ARG A 151 -64.72 -23.48 -12.29
C ARG A 151 -66.03 -22.94 -11.72
N ARG A 152 -66.22 -21.62 -11.69
CA ARG A 152 -67.39 -20.94 -11.12
C ARG A 152 -68.32 -20.32 -12.17
N GLY A 153 -67.92 -20.31 -13.44
CA GLY A 153 -68.78 -19.95 -14.58
C GLY A 153 -69.27 -21.19 -15.30
#